data_AF-A0A564ZKR1-F1
#
_entry.id   AF-A0A564ZKR1-F1
#
_cell.length_a   1.000
_cell.length_b   1.000
_cell.length_c   1.000
_cell.angle_alpha   90.00
_cell.angle_beta   90.00
_cell.angle_gamma   90.00
#
_symmetry.space_group_name_H-M   'P 1'
#
loop_
_entity.id
_entity.type
_entity.pdbx_description
1 polymer ?
#
loop_
_entity_poly.entity_id
_entity_poly.type
_entity_poly.pdbx_seq_one_letter_code
_entity_poly.pdbx_strand_id
1 'polypeptide(L)'
;MGVWKRLGIGLLTITMLIGGGMASAQKEQPKEPDPFQNLGLSADQKSKLDTAKKERISALGATQQKVIGIRQKLMALVADKKASDREIDKVVDDWAAADKEALKTETKFYKAIRQVLTQEQLTTLSKGGK
;
A
#
# COMPACT_ATOMS: atom_id res chain seq x y z
N MET A 1 -21.66 16.20 4.23
CA MET A 1 -21.35 14.85 3.69
C MET A 1 -20.24 14.99 2.66
N GLY A 2 -19.23 14.10 2.69
CA GLY A 2 -18.34 13.90 1.52
C GLY A 2 -16.94 14.51 1.56
N VAL A 3 -16.14 14.31 2.62
CA VAL A 3 -14.66 14.47 2.52
C VAL A 3 -13.90 13.20 2.95
N TRP A 4 -14.55 12.04 2.86
CA TRP A 4 -13.95 10.70 3.02
C TRP A 4 -13.06 10.29 1.82
N LYS A 5 -12.52 11.25 1.06
CA LYS A 5 -11.86 10.99 -0.23
C LYS A 5 -10.33 10.86 -0.16
N ARG A 6 -9.71 10.85 1.02
CA ARG A 6 -8.23 10.81 1.11
C ARG A 6 -7.61 9.81 2.09
N LEU A 7 -8.42 8.99 2.75
CA LEU A 7 -7.94 7.68 3.25
C LEU A 7 -8.16 6.69 2.13
N GLY A 8 -7.40 6.86 1.06
CA GLY A 8 -7.49 6.04 -0.15
C GLY A 8 -7.28 4.58 0.22
N ILE A 9 -8.39 3.87 0.39
CA ILE A 9 -8.55 2.50 -0.07
C ILE A 9 -8.29 2.53 -1.58
N GLY A 10 -7.03 2.68 -1.98
CA GLY A 10 -6.54 2.26 -3.27
C GLY A 10 -5.85 0.94 -2.98
N LEU A 11 -6.46 -0.21 -3.25
CA LEU A 11 -6.40 -0.78 -4.59
C LEU A 11 -5.13 -0.31 -5.29
N LEU A 12 -4.21 -1.24 -5.56
CA LEU A 12 -3.09 -1.09 -6.48
C LEU A 12 -3.58 -0.56 -7.85
N THR A 13 -3.96 0.71 -7.89
CA THR A 13 -4.52 1.40 -9.04
C THR A 13 -3.33 2.02 -9.72
N ILE A 14 -2.74 1.22 -10.61
CA ILE A 14 -2.39 1.68 -11.96
C ILE A 14 -1.69 3.05 -11.98
N THR A 15 -0.57 3.18 -11.30
CA THR A 15 0.47 4.15 -11.68
C THR A 15 1.78 3.42 -11.80
N MET A 16 1.93 2.68 -12.90
CA MET A 16 3.19 2.52 -13.62
C MET A 16 2.88 1.99 -15.02
N LEU A 17 1.98 2.68 -15.70
CA LEU A 17 1.89 2.71 -17.16
C LEU A 17 2.77 3.88 -17.62
N ILE A 18 4.08 3.78 -17.39
CA ILE A 18 5.09 4.64 -18.03
C ILE A 18 6.20 3.70 -18.49
N GLY A 19 6.01 3.16 -19.69
CA GLY A 19 7.14 2.81 -20.52
C GLY A 19 7.77 4.09 -21.06
N GLY A 20 9.07 4.04 -21.34
CA GLY A 20 9.72 4.95 -22.28
C GLY A 20 10.14 6.31 -21.72
N GLY A 21 11.36 6.36 -21.21
CA GLY A 21 12.27 7.51 -21.33
C GLY A 21 11.78 8.88 -20.90
N MET A 22 12.14 9.30 -19.68
CA MET A 22 12.80 10.59 -19.46
C MET A 22 13.72 10.47 -18.25
N ALA A 23 14.99 10.72 -18.48
CA ALA A 23 15.92 11.15 -17.45
C ALA A 23 15.54 12.56 -16.98
N SER A 24 15.94 12.86 -15.74
CA SER A 24 15.96 14.16 -15.05
C SER A 24 14.80 14.50 -14.11
N ALA A 25 15.21 15.02 -12.95
CA ALA A 25 14.43 15.62 -11.87
C ALA A 25 13.61 14.65 -11.01
N GLN A 26 14.30 13.94 -10.12
CA GLN A 26 13.77 13.48 -8.85
C GLN A 26 13.41 14.71 -8.00
N LYS A 27 12.35 15.43 -8.39
CA LYS A 27 11.67 16.41 -7.52
C LYS A 27 11.25 15.61 -6.30
N GLU A 28 11.83 15.94 -5.15
CA GLU A 28 11.39 15.43 -3.85
C GLU A 28 9.87 15.51 -3.82
N GLN A 29 9.20 14.35 -3.87
CA GLN A 29 7.77 14.31 -3.60
C GLN A 29 7.58 14.98 -2.24
N PRO A 30 6.66 15.96 -2.12
CA PRO A 30 6.39 16.59 -0.84
C PRO A 30 6.09 15.46 0.16
N LYS A 31 6.91 15.35 1.21
CA LYS A 31 6.70 14.38 2.28
C LYS A 31 5.27 14.58 2.77
N GLU A 32 4.43 13.57 2.58
CA GLU A 32 3.10 13.61 3.15
C GLU A 32 3.23 13.84 4.66
N PRO A 33 2.44 14.77 5.24
CA PRO A 33 2.51 15.05 6.66
C PRO A 33 2.21 13.77 7.44
N ASP A 34 3.02 13.49 8.47
CA ASP A 34 2.84 12.29 9.30
C ASP A 34 1.48 12.40 10.02
N PRO A 35 0.51 11.50 9.75
CA PRO A 35 -0.84 11.60 10.30
C PRO A 35 -0.88 11.50 11.83
N PHE A 36 0.22 11.09 12.47
CA PHE A 36 0.33 10.98 13.92
C PHE A 36 0.98 12.19 14.60
N GLN A 37 1.48 13.17 13.83
CA GLN A 37 2.29 14.29 14.35
C GLN A 37 1.58 15.11 15.45
N ASN A 38 0.27 15.30 15.32
CA ASN A 38 -0.53 16.13 16.24
C ASN A 38 -1.26 15.34 17.34
N LEU A 39 -0.94 14.05 17.53
CA LEU A 39 -1.65 13.18 18.48
C LEU A 39 -1.07 13.17 19.91
N GLY A 40 0.02 13.90 20.16
CA GLY A 40 0.68 13.91 21.48
C GLY A 40 1.10 12.52 21.93
N LEU A 41 1.73 11.75 21.03
CA LEU A 41 2.12 10.37 21.31
C LEU A 41 3.16 10.28 22.43
N SER A 42 3.00 9.31 23.32
CA SER A 42 4.08 8.93 24.25
C SER A 42 5.26 8.28 23.50
N ALA A 43 6.43 8.21 24.14
CA ALA A 43 7.60 7.56 23.57
C ALA A 43 7.35 6.08 23.23
N ASP A 44 6.61 5.37 24.09
CA ASP A 44 6.21 3.97 23.87
C ASP A 44 5.25 3.85 22.68
N GLN A 45 4.24 4.72 22.58
CA GLN A 45 3.31 4.73 21.45
C GLN A 45 4.02 4.99 20.12
N LYS A 46 4.96 5.95 20.11
CA LYS A 46 5.76 6.28 18.94
C LYS A 46 6.60 5.07 18.49
N SER A 47 7.30 4.43 19.42
CA SER A 47 8.12 3.24 19.14
C SER A 47 7.29 2.08 18.54
N LYS A 48 6.10 1.82 19.11
CA LYS A 48 5.18 0.78 18.61
C LYS A 48 4.64 1.12 17.21
N LEU A 49 4.25 2.37 16.97
CA LEU A 49 3.76 2.80 15.65
C LEU A 49 4.86 2.78 14.59
N ASP A 50 6.10 3.19 14.93
CA ASP A 50 7.23 3.14 14.01
C ASP A 50 7.59 1.70 13.63
N THR A 51 7.50 0.77 14.58
CA THR A 51 7.67 -0.67 14.32
C THR A 51 6.59 -1.17 13.36
N ALA A 52 5.31 -0.89 13.66
CA ALA A 52 4.19 -1.28 12.80
C ALA A 52 4.27 -0.66 11.40
N LYS A 53 4.73 0.60 11.28
CA LYS A 53 4.99 1.28 10.00
C LYS A 53 6.06 0.55 9.19
N LYS A 54 7.20 0.21 9.81
CA LYS A 54 8.30 -0.52 9.16
C LYS A 54 7.86 -1.90 8.67
N GLU A 55 7.12 -2.65 9.49
CA GLU A 55 6.57 -3.95 9.12
C GLU A 55 5.62 -3.84 7.92
N ARG A 56 4.70 -2.85 7.94
CA ARG A 56 3.81 -2.57 6.81
C ARG A 56 4.59 -2.25 5.53
N ILE A 57 5.56 -1.34 5.59
CA ILE A 57 6.36 -0.92 4.42
C ILE A 57 7.11 -2.13 3.84
N SER A 58 7.75 -2.94 4.69
CA SER A 58 8.47 -4.13 4.25
C SER A 58 7.55 -5.14 3.57
N ALA A 59 6.40 -5.45 4.20
CA ALA A 59 5.43 -6.40 3.66
C ALA A 59 4.80 -5.91 2.34
N LEU A 60 4.39 -4.64 2.25
CA LEU A 60 3.86 -4.07 1.01
C LEU A 60 4.92 -4.00 -0.10
N GLY A 61 6.18 -3.71 0.25
CA GLY A 61 7.29 -3.75 -0.70
C GLY A 61 7.49 -5.15 -1.29
N ALA A 62 7.40 -6.20 -0.48
CA ALA A 62 7.44 -7.58 -0.95
C ALA A 62 6.26 -7.92 -1.88
N THR A 63 5.04 -7.49 -1.53
CA THR A 63 3.87 -7.66 -2.39
C THR A 63 4.02 -6.90 -3.71
N GLN A 64 4.58 -5.69 -3.70
CA GLN A 64 4.85 -4.92 -4.91
C GLN A 64 5.82 -5.65 -5.85
N GLN A 65 6.88 -6.28 -5.32
CA GLN A 65 7.78 -7.10 -6.13
C GLN A 65 7.06 -8.30 -6.76
N LYS A 66 6.15 -8.95 -6.03
CA LYS A 66 5.30 -10.02 -6.59
C LYS A 66 4.45 -9.50 -7.75
N VAL A 67 3.78 -8.36 -7.59
CA VAL A 67 2.94 -7.75 -8.64
C VAL A 67 3.76 -7.40 -9.89
N ILE A 68 4.99 -6.89 -9.73
CA ILE A 68 5.90 -6.64 -10.85
C ILE A 68 6.18 -7.95 -11.61
N GLY A 69 6.52 -9.04 -10.89
CA GLY A 69 6.77 -10.35 -11.50
C GLY A 69 5.53 -10.92 -12.21
N ILE A 70 4.34 -10.78 -11.61
CA ILE A 70 3.06 -11.20 -12.21
C ILE A 70 2.82 -10.43 -13.52
N ARG A 71 3.07 -9.12 -13.54
CA ARG A 71 2.93 -8.30 -14.75
C ARG A 71 3.92 -8.71 -15.85
N GLN A 72 5.17 -8.99 -15.49
CA GLN A 72 6.17 -9.49 -16.45
C GLN A 72 5.72 -10.83 -17.06
N LYS A 73 5.20 -11.75 -16.23
CA LYS A 73 4.66 -13.03 -16.68
C LYS A 73 3.46 -12.84 -17.62
N LEU A 74 2.54 -11.93 -17.30
CA LEU A 74 1.41 -11.61 -18.18
C LEU A 74 1.89 -11.09 -19.54
N MET A 75 2.85 -10.17 -19.55
CA MET A 75 3.41 -9.63 -20.80
C MET A 75 4.07 -10.71 -21.66
N ALA A 76 4.74 -11.68 -21.03
CA ALA A 76 5.33 -12.82 -21.73
C ALA A 76 4.24 -13.72 -22.35
N LEU A 77 3.18 -14.04 -21.59
CA LEU A 77 2.06 -14.85 -22.07
C LEU A 77 1.30 -14.17 -23.21
N VAL A 78 1.09 -12.86 -23.15
CA VAL A 78 0.44 -12.08 -24.21
C VAL A 78 1.24 -12.13 -25.53
N ALA A 79 2.57 -12.18 -25.45
CA ALA A 79 3.42 -12.30 -26.63
C ALA A 79 3.51 -13.73 -27.19
N ASP A 80 3.18 -14.75 -26.37
CA ASP A 80 3.24 -16.16 -26.77
C ASP A 80 1.88 -16.66 -27.27
N LYS A 81 1.74 -16.79 -28.59
CA LYS A 81 0.52 -17.32 -29.22
C LYS A 81 0.23 -18.79 -28.91
N LYS A 82 1.16 -19.52 -28.28
CA LYS A 82 0.98 -20.91 -27.85
C LYS A 82 0.58 -21.01 -26.38
N ALA A 83 0.61 -19.92 -25.62
CA ALA A 83 0.17 -19.91 -24.24
C ALA A 83 -1.28 -20.36 -24.15
N SER A 84 -1.57 -21.22 -23.18
CA SER A 84 -2.93 -21.68 -22.93
C SER A 84 -3.72 -20.67 -22.11
N ASP A 85 -5.03 -20.62 -22.31
CA ASP A 85 -5.94 -19.79 -21.50
C ASP A 85 -5.77 -20.07 -20.00
N ARG A 86 -5.50 -21.33 -19.63
CA ARG A 86 -5.25 -21.75 -18.26
C ARG A 86 -4.02 -21.08 -17.63
N GLU A 87 -2.98 -20.82 -18.41
CA GLU A 87 -1.79 -20.12 -17.91
C GLU A 87 -2.07 -18.64 -17.67
N ILE A 88 -2.94 -18.04 -18.48
CA ILE A 88 -3.42 -16.66 -18.31
C ILE A 88 -4.35 -16.58 -17.10
N ASP A 89 -5.28 -17.52 -16.93
CA ASP A 89 -6.18 -17.59 -15.77
C ASP A 89 -5.38 -17.69 -14.46
N LYS A 90 -4.29 -18.46 -14.45
CA LYS A 90 -3.40 -18.55 -13.29
C LYS A 90 -2.78 -17.20 -12.89
N VAL A 91 -2.53 -16.31 -13.85
CA VAL A 91 -2.05 -14.94 -13.54
C VAL A 91 -3.10 -14.16 -12.77
N VAL A 92 -4.39 -14.35 -13.05
CA VAL A 92 -5.49 -13.71 -12.31
C VAL A 92 -5.50 -14.19 -10.86
N ASP A 93 -5.36 -15.50 -10.64
CA ASP A 93 -5.27 -16.08 -9.30
C ASP A 93 -4.05 -15.56 -8.52
N ASP A 94 -2.88 -15.52 -9.18
CA ASP A 94 -1.63 -14.99 -8.61
C ASP A 94 -1.81 -13.51 -8.20
N TRP A 95 -2.50 -12.72 -9.03
CA TRP A 95 -2.80 -11.31 -8.75
C TRP A 95 -3.76 -11.15 -7.57
N ALA A 96 -4.86 -11.91 -7.54
CA ALA A 96 -5.83 -11.87 -6.46
C ALA A 96 -5.20 -12.28 -5.11
N ALA A 97 -4.28 -13.24 -5.12
CA ALA A 97 -3.52 -13.63 -3.94
C ALA A 97 -2.64 -12.49 -3.43
N ALA A 98 -1.93 -11.78 -4.32
CA ALA A 98 -1.10 -10.64 -3.96
C ALA A 98 -1.94 -9.48 -3.37
N ASP A 99 -3.07 -9.15 -3.99
CA ASP A 99 -3.98 -8.12 -3.47
C ASP A 99 -4.52 -8.47 -2.08
N LYS A 100 -4.88 -9.75 -1.87
CA LYS A 100 -5.33 -10.24 -0.56
C LYS A 100 -4.24 -10.12 0.50
N GLU A 101 -2.98 -10.35 0.16
CA GLU A 101 -1.84 -10.16 1.07
C GLU A 101 -1.65 -8.67 1.44
N ALA A 102 -1.74 -7.77 0.47
CA ALA A 102 -1.69 -6.33 0.72
C ALA A 102 -2.82 -5.88 1.65
N LEU A 103 -4.06 -6.28 1.38
CA LEU A 103 -5.22 -5.95 2.23
C LEU A 103 -5.08 -6.48 3.65
N LYS A 104 -4.56 -7.71 3.82
CA LYS A 104 -4.26 -8.26 5.15
C LYS A 104 -3.22 -7.44 5.89
N THR A 105 -2.18 -6.98 5.19
CA THR A 105 -1.11 -6.15 5.75
C THR A 105 -1.66 -4.80 6.23
N GLU A 106 -2.47 -4.14 5.41
CA GLU A 106 -3.15 -2.90 5.78
C GLU A 106 -4.05 -3.08 6.99
N THR A 107 -4.87 -4.14 6.98
CA THR A 107 -5.77 -4.45 8.09
C THR A 107 -5.02 -4.66 9.41
N LYS A 108 -3.88 -5.36 9.36
CA LYS A 108 -3.01 -5.55 10.53
C LYS A 108 -2.45 -4.22 11.05
N PHE A 109 -2.02 -3.34 10.15
CA PHE A 109 -1.51 -2.03 10.52
C PHE A 109 -2.58 -1.17 11.21
N TYR A 110 -3.80 -1.10 10.64
CA TYR A 110 -4.91 -0.38 11.28
C TYR A 110 -5.31 -0.98 12.64
N LYS A 111 -5.25 -2.31 12.77
CA LYS A 111 -5.44 -2.97 14.06
C LYS A 111 -4.38 -2.56 15.08
N ALA A 112 -3.12 -2.47 14.67
CA ALA A 112 -2.03 -1.99 15.54
C ALA A 112 -2.26 -0.53 15.97
N ILE A 113 -2.66 0.36 15.06
CA ILE A 113 -3.03 1.75 15.40
C ILE A 113 -4.11 1.78 16.48
N ARG A 114 -5.19 1.01 16.29
CA ARG A 114 -6.30 0.92 17.27
C ARG A 114 -5.84 0.41 18.65
N GLN A 115 -4.85 -0.48 18.70
CA GLN A 115 -4.35 -1.05 19.94
C GLN A 115 -3.37 -0.11 20.67
N VAL A 116 -2.66 0.75 19.94
CA VAL A 116 -1.63 1.64 20.51
C VAL A 116 -2.21 2.99 20.94
N LEU A 117 -3.16 3.52 20.18
CA LEU A 117 -3.75 4.83 20.44
C LEU A 117 -4.91 4.76 21.43
N THR A 118 -5.10 5.84 22.20
CA THR A 118 -6.28 6.02 23.03
C THR A 118 -7.51 6.33 22.18
N GLN A 119 -8.71 6.19 22.75
CA GLN A 119 -9.95 6.54 22.05
C GLN A 119 -10.00 8.02 21.63
N GLU A 120 -9.45 8.91 22.44
CA GLU A 120 -9.33 10.34 22.12
C GLU A 120 -8.41 10.57 20.92
N GLN A 121 -7.21 9.97 20.94
CA GLN A 121 -6.25 10.06 19.82
C GLN A 121 -6.83 9.47 18.52
N LEU A 122 -7.57 8.36 18.59
CA LEU A 122 -8.28 7.79 17.44
C LEU A 122 -9.38 8.72 16.91
N THR A 123 -10.08 9.42 17.80
CA THR A 123 -11.10 10.40 17.42
C THR A 123 -10.48 11.61 16.73
N THR A 124 -9.33 12.09 17.21
CA THR A 124 -8.56 13.17 16.57
C THR A 124 -8.00 12.74 15.22
N LEU A 125 -7.46 11.51 15.13
CA LEU A 125 -6.94 10.94 13.90
C LEU A 125 -8.04 10.80 12.83
N SER A 126 -9.24 10.33 13.19
CA SER A 126 -10.36 10.15 12.24
C SER A 126 -10.94 11.48 11.71
N LYS A 127 -10.76 12.58 12.44
CA LYS A 127 -11.13 13.93 12.02
C LYS A 127 -10.11 14.57 11.07
N GLY A 128 -9.00 13.88 10.78
CA GLY A 128 -8.00 14.31 9.82
C GLY A 128 -7.09 15.43 10.34
N GLY A 129 -6.63 15.32 11.60
CA GLY A 129 -5.57 16.14 12.21
C GLY A 129 -5.48 17.56 11.64
N LYS A 130 -6.41 18.43 12.02
CA LYS A 130 -6.28 19.86 11.73
C LYS A 130 -5.15 20.47 12.56
#